data_AF-A0A4Q8L726-F1
#
_entry.id   AF-A0A4Q8L726-F1
#
_cell.length_a   1.000
_cell.length_b   1.000
_cell.length_c   1.000
_cell.angle_alpha   90.00
_cell.angle_beta   90.00
_cell.angle_gamma   90.00
#
_symmetry.space_group_name_H-M   'P 1'
#
loop_
_entity.id
_entity.type
_entity.pdbx_description
1 polymer ?
#
loop_
_entity_poly.entity_id
_entity_poly.type
_entity_poly.pdbx_seq_one_letter_code
_entity_poly.pdbx_strand_id
1 'polypeptide(L)'
;MTADTLSFEQLCGLFNYTPTNRPLSTEEVSDFTGPAPDTLEQHRFKGTGPRFFNPAGTRRVWSSERDMLAWLASGARNSTSQQPGEALCI
;
A
#
# COMPACT_ATOMS: atom_id res chain seq x y z
N MET A 1 7.41 6.78 -13.97
CA MET A 1 6.50 7.51 -13.06
C MET A 1 6.59 6.84 -11.70
N THR A 2 6.70 7.58 -10.60
CA THR A 2 6.66 6.96 -9.25
C THR A 2 5.20 6.76 -8.85
N ALA A 3 4.89 5.68 -8.13
CA ALA A 3 3.52 5.40 -7.68
C ALA A 3 2.90 6.56 -6.88
N ASP A 4 3.74 7.38 -6.23
CA ASP A 4 3.33 8.59 -5.51
C ASP A 4 2.69 9.67 -6.39
N THR A 5 2.96 9.68 -7.70
CA THR A 5 2.40 10.65 -8.65
C THR A 5 1.00 10.30 -9.15
N LEU A 6 0.54 9.06 -8.97
CA LEU A 6 -0.81 8.66 -9.38
C LEU A 6 -1.85 9.30 -8.46
N SER A 7 -2.96 9.75 -9.06
CA SER A 7 -4.11 10.22 -8.30
C SER A 7 -4.78 9.03 -7.59
N PHE A 8 -5.54 9.32 -6.52
CA PHE A 8 -6.28 8.27 -5.82
C PHE A 8 -7.28 7.56 -6.74
N GLU A 9 -7.97 8.30 -7.61
CA GLU A 9 -8.90 7.72 -8.59
C GLU A 9 -8.19 6.78 -9.59
N GLN A 10 -7.00 7.15 -10.05
CA GLN A 10 -6.19 6.29 -10.92
C GLN A 10 -5.77 5.00 -10.22
N LEU A 11 -5.35 5.11 -8.95
CA LEU A 11 -5.01 3.94 -8.13
C LEU A 11 -6.24 3.03 -7.91
N CYS A 12 -7.40 3.61 -7.65
CA CYS A 12 -8.64 2.84 -7.52
C CYS A 12 -8.98 2.11 -8.82
N GLY A 13 -8.87 2.78 -9.96
CA GLY A 13 -9.08 2.17 -11.27
C GLY A 13 -8.09 1.03 -11.57
N LEU A 14 -6.81 1.20 -11.23
CA LEU A 14 -5.76 0.21 -11.47
C LEU A 14 -6.01 -1.12 -10.77
N PHE A 15 -6.53 -1.07 -9.54
CA PHE A 15 -6.76 -2.26 -8.71
C PHE A 15 -8.24 -2.65 -8.59
N ASN A 16 -9.13 -2.01 -9.36
CA ASN A 16 -10.58 -2.15 -9.24
C ASN A 16 -11.05 -2.00 -7.77
N TYR A 17 -10.46 -1.06 -7.05
CA TYR A 17 -10.71 -0.82 -5.64
C TYR A 17 -11.92 0.11 -5.45
N THR A 18 -12.81 -0.24 -4.52
CA THR A 18 -13.95 0.60 -4.12
C THR A 18 -13.62 1.32 -2.82
N PRO A 19 -13.55 2.67 -2.81
CA PRO A 19 -13.23 3.44 -1.61
C PRO A 19 -14.25 3.24 -0.49
N THR A 20 -13.76 3.02 0.72
CA THR A 20 -14.56 2.94 1.95
C THR A 20 -14.62 4.28 2.69
N ASN A 21 -13.81 5.27 2.28
CA ASN A 21 -13.74 6.62 2.86
C ASN A 21 -13.38 6.64 4.36
N ARG A 22 -12.57 5.67 4.80
CA ARG A 22 -12.01 5.61 6.16
C ARG A 22 -10.59 5.02 6.13
N PRO A 23 -9.76 5.26 7.16
CA PRO A 23 -8.50 4.55 7.31
C PRO A 23 -8.73 3.04 7.48
N LEU A 24 -7.82 2.24 6.94
CA LEU A 24 -7.85 0.79 6.98
C LEU A 24 -7.04 0.26 8.16
N SER A 25 -7.56 -0.76 8.85
CA SER A 25 -6.81 -1.51 9.85
C SER A 25 -5.73 -2.40 9.19
N THR A 26 -4.83 -2.97 9.98
CA THR A 26 -3.81 -3.89 9.43
C THR A 26 -4.47 -5.15 8.86
N GLU A 27 -5.56 -5.60 9.47
CA GLU A 27 -6.37 -6.73 9.01
C GLU A 27 -7.06 -6.42 7.67
N GLU A 28 -7.69 -5.24 7.54
CA GLU A 28 -8.32 -4.84 6.26
C GLU A 28 -7.27 -4.72 5.13
N VAL A 29 -6.06 -4.24 5.43
CA VAL A 29 -4.95 -4.20 4.46
C VAL A 29 -4.48 -5.62 4.11
N SER A 30 -4.35 -6.51 5.10
CA SER A 30 -3.99 -7.92 4.89
C SER A 30 -5.00 -8.62 4.00
N ASP A 31 -6.29 -8.45 4.27
CA ASP A 31 -7.39 -9.08 3.53
C ASP A 31 -7.39 -8.62 2.06
N PHE A 32 -7.08 -7.35 1.81
CA PHE A 32 -7.02 -6.82 0.45
C PHE A 32 -5.73 -7.20 -0.29
N THR A 33 -4.57 -7.12 0.37
CA THR A 33 -3.26 -7.27 -0.29
C THR A 33 -2.78 -8.72 -0.36
N GLY A 34 -3.21 -9.58 0.57
CA GLY A 34 -2.87 -11.00 0.63
C GLY A 34 -1.82 -11.43 1.68
N PRO A 35 -0.73 -10.67 1.94
CA PRO A 35 0.21 -10.99 3.01
C PRO A 35 -0.45 -11.03 4.38
N ALA A 36 -0.03 -11.98 5.22
CA ALA A 36 -0.49 -12.07 6.60
C ALA A 36 -0.16 -10.79 7.40
N PRO A 37 -0.93 -10.44 8.45
CA PRO A 37 -0.72 -9.24 9.26
C PRO A 37 0.72 -9.10 9.76
N ASP A 38 1.33 -10.19 10.25
CA ASP A 38 2.73 -10.26 10.70
C ASP A 38 3.74 -9.81 9.62
N THR A 39 3.45 -10.11 8.36
CA THR A 39 4.27 -9.68 7.22
C THR A 39 4.16 -8.17 7.01
N LEU A 40 2.95 -7.60 7.17
CA LEU A 40 2.76 -6.16 7.13
C LEU A 40 3.47 -5.46 8.29
N GLU A 41 3.49 -6.07 9.48
CA GLU A 41 4.27 -5.55 10.62
C GLU A 41 5.77 -5.50 10.31
N GLN A 42 6.30 -6.55 9.69
CA GLN A 42 7.69 -6.59 9.23
C GLN A 42 7.98 -5.53 8.18
N HIS A 43 7.06 -5.28 7.25
CA HIS A 43 7.19 -4.20 6.29
C HIS A 43 7.22 -2.82 6.95
N ARG A 44 6.42 -2.61 8.02
CA ARG A 44 6.48 -1.38 8.83
C ARG A 44 7.81 -1.25 9.55
N PHE A 45 8.28 -2.32 10.20
CA PHE A 45 9.58 -2.33 10.88
C PHE A 45 10.73 -1.99 9.93
N LYS A 46 10.70 -2.53 8.71
CA LYS A 46 11.70 -2.29 7.66
C LYS A 46 11.52 -0.96 6.91
N GLY A 47 10.41 -0.24 7.12
CA GLY A 47 10.08 0.96 6.35
C GLY A 47 9.79 0.71 4.86
N THR A 48 9.42 -0.51 4.49
CA THR A 48 9.13 -0.92 3.09
C THR A 48 7.65 -1.14 2.82
N GLY A 49 6.80 -0.86 3.80
CA GLY A 49 5.33 -0.99 3.73
C GLY A 49 4.63 0.31 3.36
N PRO A 50 3.29 0.28 3.35
CA PRO A 50 2.50 1.50 3.18
C PRO A 50 2.74 2.45 4.36
N ARG A 51 2.62 3.75 4.09
CA ARG A 51 2.64 4.76 5.15
C ARG A 51 1.50 4.47 6.14
N PHE A 52 1.84 4.56 7.43
CA PHE A 52 0.90 4.28 8.50
C PHE A 52 0.77 5.45 9.47
N PHE A 53 -0.33 5.43 10.22
CA PHE A 53 -0.70 6.38 11.25
C PHE A 53 -0.88 5.62 12.55
N ASN A 54 -0.27 6.12 13.61
CA ASN A 54 -0.45 5.62 14.96
C ASN A 54 -0.93 6.78 15.83
N PRO A 55 -2.25 6.91 16.08
CA PRO A 55 -2.78 7.95 16.94
C PRO A 55 -2.19 7.84 18.35
N ALA A 56 -1.79 8.99 18.91
CA ALA A 56 -1.14 9.05 20.21
C ALA A 56 -1.95 8.33 21.31
N GLY A 57 -1.25 7.54 22.12
CA GLY A 57 -1.87 6.76 23.21
C GLY A 57 -2.55 5.46 22.77
N THR A 58 -2.48 5.10 21.48
CA THR A 58 -3.00 3.82 20.97
C THR A 58 -1.87 2.91 20.49
N ARG A 59 -2.11 1.60 20.47
CA ARG A 59 -1.25 0.62 19.78
C ARG A 59 -1.78 0.26 18.39
N ARG A 60 -2.87 0.91 17.96
CA ARG A 60 -3.50 0.61 16.68
C ARG A 60 -2.76 1.31 15.55
N VAL A 61 -2.56 0.57 14.47
CA VAL A 61 -1.94 1.06 13.26
C VAL A 61 -3.02 1.17 12.18
N TRP A 62 -3.10 2.35 11.59
CA TRP A 62 -4.02 2.66 10.50
C TRP A 62 -3.22 2.99 9.25
N SER A 63 -3.73 2.60 8.09
CA SER A 63 -3.17 3.01 6.80
C SER A 63 -4.22 3.79 6.02
N SER A 64 -3.82 4.79 5.23
CA SER A 64 -4.78 5.41 4.30
C SER A 64 -4.98 4.48 3.09
N GLU A 65 -6.18 4.53 2.50
CA GLU A 65 -6.49 3.75 1.28
C GLU A 65 -5.51 4.11 0.16
N ARG A 66 -5.23 5.41 -0.01
CA ARG A 66 -4.27 5.91 -0.99
C ARG A 66 -2.87 5.34 -0.78
N ASP A 67 -2.34 5.40 0.45
CA ASP A 67 -0.98 4.94 0.74
C ASP A 67 -0.85 3.43 0.54
N MET A 68 -1.90 2.68 0.88
CA MET A 68 -1.97 1.24 0.62
C MET A 68 -1.91 0.92 -0.88
N LEU A 69 -2.73 1.60 -1.70
CA LEU A 69 -2.75 1.37 -3.15
C LEU A 69 -1.46 1.88 -3.82
N ALA A 70 -0.92 3.02 -3.38
CA ALA A 70 0.34 3.54 -3.88
C ALA A 70 1.51 2.59 -3.57
N TRP A 71 1.54 2.03 -2.36
CA TRP A 71 2.51 0.98 -2.01
C TRP A 71 2.37 -0.24 -2.92
N LEU A 72 1.14 -0.72 -3.16
CA LEU A 72 0.91 -1.85 -4.06
C LEU A 72 1.39 -1.55 -5.49
N ALA A 73 1.09 -0.35 -6.00
CA ALA A 73 1.54 0.11 -7.31
C ALA A 73 3.07 0.26 -7.39
N SER A 74 3.73 0.65 -6.30
CA SER A 74 5.19 0.72 -6.24
C SER A 74 5.86 -0.64 -6.44
N GLY A 75 5.13 -1.74 -6.24
CA GLY A 75 5.61 -3.10 -6.52
C GLY A 75 5.61 -3.47 -8.01
N ALA A 76 5.11 -2.61 -8.89
CA ALA A 76 4.98 -2.91 -10.32
C ALA A 76 6.34 -3.25 -10.95
N ARG A 77 6.37 -4.39 -11.65
CA ARG A 77 7.53 -4.93 -12.37
C ARG A 77 7.06 -5.71 -13.60
N ASN A 78 7.81 -5.63 -14.70
CA ASN A 78 7.56 -6.39 -15.93
C ASN A 78 8.46 -7.63 -16.02
N SER A 79 9.58 -7.63 -15.28
CA SER A 79 10.50 -8.76 -15.15
C SER A 79 10.83 -9.03 -13.68
N THR A 80 11.10 -10.28 -13.34
CA THR A 80 11.55 -10.68 -12.00
C THR A 80 12.97 -10.19 -11.69
N SER A 81 13.75 -9.80 -12.70
CA SER A 81 15.07 -9.18 -12.55
C SER A 81 15.01 -7.70 -12.17
N GLN A 82 13.84 -7.05 -12.37
CA GLN A 82 13.67 -5.64 -12.07
C GLN A 82 13.48 -5.40 -10.59
N GLN A 83 13.94 -4.25 -10.13
CA GLN A 83 13.60 -3.79 -8.79
C GLN A 83 12.14 -3.30 -8.74
N PRO A 84 11.48 -3.37 -7.57
CA PRO A 84 10.14 -2.81 -7.42
C PRO A 84 10.07 -1.35 -7.90
N GLY A 85 9.08 -1.03 -8.74
CA GLY A 85 8.80 0.33 -9.20
C GLY A 85 9.44 0.70 -10.53
N GLU A 86 10.28 -0.18 -11.08
CA GLU A 86 10.98 0.05 -12.35
C GLU A 86 10.05 0.00 -13.58
N ALA A 87 8.87 -0.65 -13.46
CA ALA A 87 7.94 -0.82 -14.58
C ALA A 87 6.97 0.34 -14.84
N LEU A 88 6.79 1.28 -13.91
CA LEU A 88 5.87 2.42 -14.08
C LEU A 88 6.42 3.54 -15.00
N CYS A 89 7.45 3.25 -15.78
CA CYS A 89 8.00 4.14 -16.82
C CYS A 89 7.45 3.75 -18.20
N ILE A 90 6.16 3.99 -18.41
CA ILE A 90 5.53 4.03 -19.75
C ILE A 90 4.66 5.27 -19.85
#